data_AF-A0A5K0ZZH9-F1
#
_entry.id   AF-A0A5K0ZZH9-F1
#
_cell.length_a   1.000
_cell.length_b   1.000
_cell.length_c   1.000
_cell.angle_alpha   90.00
_cell.angle_beta   90.00
_cell.angle_gamma   90.00
#
_symmetry.space_group_name_H-M   'P 1'
#
loop_
_entity.id
_entity.type
_entity.pdbx_description
1 polymer ?
#
loop_
_entity_poly.entity_id
_entity_poly.type
_entity_poly.pdbx_seq_one_letter_code
_entity_poly.pdbx_strand_id
1 'polypeptide(L)'
;ERERERERERERERERETNFLFFVDPQKRQSLDWEKRFNIIMGSAKGIMYLHEDSRLNIIHRDLKAGNVLLDEQMTAKISDFGMARIFKGDNNPKATQRIVGT
;
A
#
# COMPACT_ATOMS: atom_id res chain seq x y z
N GLU A 1 -22.26 9.44 6.79
CA GLU A 1 -21.08 9.71 5.94
C GLU A 1 -19.90 10.21 6.76
N ARG A 2 -20.03 11.34 7.48
CA ARG A 2 -19.00 11.86 8.41
C ARG A 2 -18.47 10.84 9.43
N GLU A 3 -19.33 9.98 9.95
CA GLU A 3 -18.93 8.94 10.92
C GLU A 3 -18.10 7.82 10.26
N ARG A 4 -18.45 7.40 9.04
CA ARG A 4 -17.69 6.42 8.25
C ARG A 4 -16.31 6.94 7.86
N GLU A 5 -16.22 8.23 7.57
CA GLU A 5 -14.95 8.89 7.25
C GLU A 5 -14.02 8.94 8.47
N ARG A 6 -14.56 9.32 9.64
CA ARG A 6 -13.83 9.27 10.92
C ARG A 6 -13.35 7.88 11.27
N GLU A 7 -14.17 6.85 11.01
CA GLU A 7 -13.80 5.46 11.26
C GLU A 7 -12.62 5.02 10.37
N ARG A 8 -12.68 5.33 9.08
CA ARG A 8 -11.57 5.08 8.14
C ARG A 8 -10.28 5.81 8.52
N GLU A 9 -10.40 7.04 9.00
CA GLU A 9 -9.24 7.81 9.45
C GLU A 9 -8.58 7.17 10.68
N ARG A 10 -9.38 6.76 11.66
CA ARG A 10 -8.90 6.00 12.82
C ARG A 10 -8.25 4.68 12.43
N GLU A 11 -8.83 3.95 11.49
CA GLU A 11 -8.25 2.70 10.98
C GLU A 11 -6.87 2.95 10.36
N ARG A 12 -6.74 3.97 9.52
CA ARG A 12 -5.45 4.37 8.92
C ARG A 12 -4.41 4.77 9.97
N GLU A 13 -4.81 5.47 11.02
CA GLU A 13 -3.90 5.82 12.12
C GLU A 13 -3.39 4.58 12.85
N ARG A 14 -4.28 3.62 13.15
CA ARG A 14 -3.88 2.35 13.76
C ARG A 14 -2.95 1.53 12.89
N GLU A 15 -3.21 1.48 11.58
CA GLU A 15 -2.35 0.81 10.62
C GLU A 15 -0.95 1.45 10.57
N ARG A 16 -0.88 2.79 10.58
CA ARG A 16 0.39 3.52 10.64
C ARG A 16 1.15 3.24 11.92
N GLU A 17 0.46 3.24 13.06
CA GLU A 17 1.05 2.91 14.35
C GLU A 17 1.58 1.47 14.36
N THR A 18 0.78 0.52 13.89
CA THR A 18 1.18 -0.89 13.76
C THR A 18 2.44 -1.01 12.91
N ASN A 19 2.45 -0.38 11.74
CA ASN A 19 3.60 -0.40 10.85
C ASN A 19 4.85 0.21 11.51
N PHE A 20 4.69 1.36 12.16
CA PHE A 20 5.76 2.02 12.90
C PHE A 20 6.34 1.12 14.00
N LEU A 21 5.49 0.45 14.79
CA LEU A 21 5.92 -0.47 15.84
C LEU A 21 6.77 -1.60 15.25
N PHE A 22 6.33 -2.24 14.16
CA PHE A 22 7.09 -3.31 13.52
C PHE A 22 8.35 -2.85 12.82
N PHE A 23 8.43 -1.59 12.40
CA PHE A 23 9.62 -1.05 11.76
C PHE A 23 10.56 -0.30 12.71
N VAL A 24 10.20 0.03 13.94
CA VAL A 24 11.10 0.75 14.86
C VAL A 24 11.51 -0.10 16.05
N ASP A 25 10.62 -0.92 16.60
CA ASP A 25 10.90 -1.75 17.77
C ASP A 25 11.66 -3.03 17.38
N PRO A 26 12.92 -3.20 17.80
CA PRO A 26 13.72 -4.38 17.49
C PRO A 26 13.10 -5.69 18.00
N GLN A 27 12.35 -5.67 19.10
CA GLN A 27 11.70 -6.87 19.64
C GLN A 27 10.48 -7.26 18.81
N LYS A 28 9.69 -6.27 18.38
CA LYS A 28 8.58 -6.50 17.43
C LYS A 28 9.10 -6.98 16.07
N ARG A 29 10.23 -6.46 15.59
CA ARG A 29 10.91 -6.97 14.38
C ARG A 29 11.30 -8.44 14.48
N GLN A 30 11.72 -8.90 15.66
CA GLN A 30 12.06 -10.32 15.90
C GLN A 30 10.81 -11.21 15.88
N SER A 31 9.62 -10.66 16.16
CA SER A 31 8.35 -11.39 16.10
C SER A 31 7.79 -11.59 14.67
N LEU A 32 8.40 -10.93 13.68
CA LEU A 32 8.16 -11.16 12.25
C LEU A 32 9.01 -12.36 11.78
N ASP A 33 8.49 -13.56 12.01
CA ASP A 33 9.03 -14.78 11.43
C ASP A 33 8.90 -14.77 9.89
N TRP A 34 9.52 -15.78 9.25
CA TRP A 34 9.52 -15.88 7.80
C TRP A 34 8.11 -16.04 7.21
N GLU A 35 7.23 -16.78 7.88
CA GLU A 35 5.87 -17.03 7.42
C GLU A 35 5.06 -15.72 7.35
N LYS A 36 5.13 -14.89 8.39
CA LYS A 36 4.51 -13.56 8.39
C LYS A 36 5.09 -12.66 7.31
N ARG A 37 6.41 -12.66 7.13
CA ARG A 37 7.07 -11.88 6.05
C ARG A 37 6.59 -12.33 4.68
N PHE A 38 6.49 -13.63 4.46
CA PHE A 38 5.98 -14.20 3.22
C PHE A 38 4.53 -13.78 2.96
N ASN A 39 3.67 -13.82 3.99
CA ASN A 39 2.29 -13.37 3.88
C ASN A 39 2.18 -11.87 3.54
N ILE A 40 3.04 -11.03 4.12
CA ILE A 40 3.13 -9.60 3.80
C ILE A 40 3.55 -9.39 2.34
N ILE A 41 4.58 -10.10 1.88
CA ILE A 41 5.06 -10.03 0.47
C ILE A 41 3.94 -10.46 -0.48
N MET A 42 3.29 -11.59 -0.19
CA MET A 42 2.20 -12.13 -1.00
C MET A 42 1.00 -11.17 -1.04
N GLY A 43 0.61 -10.61 0.11
CA GLY A 43 -0.45 -9.60 0.20
C GLY A 43 -0.12 -8.34 -0.60
N SER A 44 1.12 -7.86 -0.51
CA SER A 44 1.60 -6.70 -1.28
C SER A 44 1.54 -6.95 -2.77
N ALA A 45 2.03 -8.11 -3.23
CA ALA A 45 1.99 -8.52 -4.63
C ALA A 45 0.55 -8.64 -5.14
N LYS A 46 -0.35 -9.25 -4.36
CA LYS A 46 -1.79 -9.33 -4.68
C LYS A 46 -2.42 -7.94 -4.78
N GLY A 47 -2.08 -7.02 -3.87
CA GLY A 47 -2.56 -5.65 -3.91
C GLY A 47 -2.13 -4.93 -5.20
N ILE A 48 -0.88 -5.12 -5.64
CA ILE A 48 -0.36 -4.54 -6.88
C ILE A 48 -1.00 -5.18 -8.11
N MET A 49 -1.09 -6.51 -8.14
CA MET A 49 -1.77 -7.26 -9.21
C MET A 49 -3.21 -6.78 -9.37
N TYR A 50 -3.93 -6.62 -8.25
CA TYR A 50 -5.27 -6.08 -8.25
C TYR A 50 -5.33 -4.68 -8.87
N LEU A 51 -4.42 -3.77 -8.49
CA LEU A 51 -4.39 -2.43 -9.07
C LEU A 51 -4.16 -2.46 -10.59
N HIS A 52 -3.28 -3.34 -11.06
CA HIS A 52 -2.86 -3.38 -12.47
C HIS A 52 -3.85 -4.10 -13.39
N GLU A 53 -4.43 -5.22 -12.95
CA GLU A 53 -5.16 -6.15 -13.81
C GLU A 53 -6.62 -6.34 -13.39
N ASP A 54 -6.88 -6.54 -12.10
CA ASP A 54 -8.24 -6.86 -11.63
C ASP A 54 -9.09 -5.61 -11.35
N SER A 55 -8.45 -4.45 -11.19
CA SER A 55 -9.17 -3.20 -10.97
C SER A 55 -9.78 -2.73 -12.28
N ARG A 56 -11.02 -2.22 -12.21
CA ARG A 56 -11.72 -1.63 -13.37
C ARG A 56 -11.01 -0.42 -13.99
N LEU A 57 -9.96 0.09 -13.34
CA LEU A 57 -9.32 1.37 -13.66
C LEU A 57 -7.83 1.24 -14.04
N ASN A 58 -7.23 0.04 -14.02
CA ASN A 58 -5.80 -0.18 -14.32
C ASN A 58 -4.89 0.90 -13.73
N ILE A 59 -4.71 0.86 -12.41
CA ILE A 59 -4.04 1.90 -11.64
C ILE A 59 -2.54 1.60 -11.52
N ILE A 60 -1.69 2.52 -11.97
CA ILE A 60 -0.25 2.48 -11.73
C ILE A 60 0.07 3.32 -10.48
N HIS A 61 0.63 2.71 -9.42
CA HIS A 61 0.89 3.40 -8.15
C HIS A 61 1.97 4.49 -8.24
N ARG A 62 3.07 4.21 -8.97
CA ARG A 62 4.25 5.08 -9.21
C ARG A 62 5.09 5.51 -8.01
N ASP A 63 4.61 5.38 -6.78
CA ASP A 63 5.43 5.59 -5.55
C ASP A 63 5.32 4.37 -4.62
N LEU A 64 5.62 3.18 -5.15
CA LEU A 64 5.59 1.97 -4.35
C LEU A 64 6.91 1.82 -3.59
N LYS A 65 6.83 1.83 -2.26
CA LYS A 65 7.95 1.66 -1.32
C LYS A 65 7.45 1.00 -0.05
N ALA A 66 8.36 0.45 0.76
CA ALA A 66 8.00 -0.21 2.02
C ALA A 66 7.17 0.70 2.96
N GLY A 67 7.48 2.00 3.02
CA GLY A 67 6.71 2.96 3.82
C GLY A 67 5.27 3.18 3.34
N ASN A 68 4.95 2.81 2.10
CA ASN A 68 3.61 2.90 1.52
C ASN A 68 2.85 1.56 1.55
N VAL A 69 3.44 0.51 2.14
CA VAL A 69 2.75 -0.75 2.46
C VAL A 69 2.44 -0.74 3.95
N LEU A 70 1.16 -0.58 4.30
CA LEU A 70 0.69 -0.61 5.68
C LEU A 70 0.34 -2.04 6.09
N LEU A 71 0.42 -2.31 7.39
CA LEU A 71 0.02 -3.58 8.00
C LEU A 71 -1.16 -3.32 8.93
N ASP A 72 -2.23 -4.09 8.78
CA ASP A 72 -3.34 -4.07 9.72
C ASP A 72 -3.08 -4.97 10.95
N GLU A 73 -4.06 -5.01 11.85
CA GLU A 73 -3.99 -5.80 13.09
C GLU A 73 -3.82 -7.32 12.84
N GLN A 74 -4.16 -7.80 11.64
CA GLN A 74 -4.01 -9.19 11.23
C GLN A 74 -2.72 -9.46 10.45
N MET A 75 -1.80 -8.48 10.37
CA MET A 75 -0.56 -8.54 9.58
C MET A 75 -0.81 -8.65 8.08
N THR A 76 -1.96 -8.17 7.61
CA THR A 76 -2.29 -8.13 6.18
C THR A 76 -1.75 -6.85 5.56
N ALA A 77 -1.09 -6.98 4.41
CA ALA A 77 -0.56 -5.84 3.67
C ALA A 77 -1.65 -5.05 2.96
N LYS A 78 -1.66 -3.72 3.14
CA LYS A 78 -2.52 -2.76 2.45
C LYS A 78 -1.68 -1.70 1.75
N ILE A 79 -1.91 -1.50 0.44
CA ILE A 79 -1.22 -0.47 -0.35
C ILE A 79 -1.82 0.90 -0.02
N SER A 80 -0.96 1.89 0.21
CA SER A 80 -1.34 3.24 0.63
C SER A 80 -0.59 4.32 -0.16
N ASP A 81 -1.03 5.57 0.00
CA ASP A 81 -0.45 6.76 -0.66
C ASP A 81 -0.52 6.75 -2.20
N PHE A 82 -1.76 6.85 -2.70
CA PHE A 82 -2.05 6.97 -4.12
C PHE A 82 -1.88 8.40 -4.66
N GLY A 83 -1.22 9.32 -3.94
CA GLY A 83 -1.04 10.72 -4.39
C GLY A 83 -0.34 10.82 -5.75
N MET A 84 0.52 9.85 -6.04
CA MET A 84 1.24 9.72 -7.30
C MET A 84 0.60 8.75 -8.28
N ALA A 85 -0.49 8.07 -7.92
CA ALA A 85 -1.10 7.05 -8.76
C ALA A 85 -1.76 7.63 -10.01
N ARG A 86 -1.83 6.82 -11.08
CA ARG A 86 -2.48 7.19 -12.35
C ARG A 86 -3.33 6.05 -12.89
N ILE A 87 -4.48 6.41 -13.45
CA ILE A 87 -5.37 5.50 -14.18
C ILE A 87 -4.85 5.36 -15.60
N PHE A 88 -4.60 4.13 -16.02
CA PHE A 88 -4.14 3.80 -17.36
C PHE A 88 -5.30 3.19 -18.16
N LYS A 89 -6.12 4.03 -18.77
CA LYS A 89 -7.05 3.58 -19.83
C LYS A 89 -6.21 3.41 -21.09
N GLY A 90 -6.31 2.25 -21.76
CA GLY A 90 -5.47 1.81 -22.88
C GLY A 90 -5.42 2.69 -24.15
N ASP A 91 -5.80 3.95 -24.07
CA ASP A 91 -5.41 4.94 -25.06
C ASP A 91 -3.93 5.24 -24.86
N ASN A 92 -3.13 4.79 -25.83
CA ASN A 92 -1.68 4.99 -25.94
C ASN A 92 -1.30 6.47 -25.96
N ASN A 93 -1.46 7.18 -24.83
CA ASN A 93 -1.04 8.55 -24.66
C ASN A 93 0.26 8.57 -23.84
N PRO A 94 1.44 8.51 -24.50
CA PRO A 94 2.75 8.52 -23.84
C PRO A 94 3.05 9.80 -23.04
N LYS A 95 2.12 10.76 -22.95
CA LYS A 95 2.26 11.99 -22.16
C LYS A 95 2.23 11.75 -20.65
N ALA A 96 1.73 10.60 -20.17
CA ALA A 96 1.66 10.29 -18.73
C ALA A 96 3.01 9.94 -18.08
N THR A 97 4.04 9.58 -18.87
CA THR A 97 5.35 9.10 -18.38
C THR A 97 6.49 10.12 -18.49
N GLN A 98 6.21 11.34 -18.97
CA GLN A 98 7.27 12.33 -19.30
C GLN A 98 7.85 13.09 -18.10
N ARG A 99 7.25 12.97 -16.90
CA ARG A 99 7.69 13.70 -15.71
C ARG A 99 8.16 12.70 -14.66
N ILE A 100 9.47 12.69 -14.41
CA ILE A 100 10.06 12.00 -13.25
C ILE A 100 9.51 12.67 -12.00
N VAL A 101 8.90 11.87 -11.15
CA VAL A 101 8.30 12.31 -9.89
C VAL A 101 8.47 11.17 -8.88
N GLY A 102 8.99 11.48 -7.70
CA GLY A 102 9.46 10.48 -6.73
C GLY A 102 10.90 10.74 -6.30
N THR A 103 11.47 9.82 -5.53
CA THR A 103 12.84 9.87 -4.98
C THR A 103 13.65 8.70 -5.48
#